data_AF-A0A016T9Y3-F1
#
_entry.id   AF-A0A016T9Y3-F1
#
_cell.length_a   1.000
_cell.length_b   1.000
_cell.length_c   1.000
_cell.angle_alpha   90.00
_cell.angle_beta   90.00
_cell.angle_gamma   90.00
#
_symmetry.space_group_name_H-M   'P 1'
#
loop_
_entity.id
_entity.type
_entity.pdbx_description
1 polymer ?
#
loop_
_entity_poly.entity_id
_entity_poly.type
_entity_poly.pdbx_seq_one_letter_code
_entity_poly.pdbx_strand_id
1 'polypeptide(L)'
;MAGIWWDLATGGVNHSIQGNGGEECMTYLPTWQRLCETALFVPLAVRTVLSTIPALDCSFASRPKNDSRYAVLTLYSLIFGAELAFKMISKTGIFLLNPCHITTAMQLVLLTMDANDRRACFLFRLNMYFMPGAFFALAFPILNTRTLPGEVFVYYAQHLAIILVPLYLMYLRGAFEPEKAGDYTWTAFGLCVFLLYHFIVLQGMAMNNGIKSHHAENVPTNED
;
A
#
# COMPACT_ATOMS: atom_id res chain seq x y z
N MET A 1 23.74 -11.80 -11.74
CA MET A 1 22.70 -10.74 -11.73
C MET A 1 21.71 -10.90 -10.59
N ALA A 2 21.13 -12.08 -10.33
CA ALA A 2 20.19 -12.29 -9.21
C ALA A 2 20.73 -11.86 -7.83
N GLY A 3 22.01 -12.10 -7.55
CA GLY A 3 22.62 -11.71 -6.26
C GLY A 3 22.70 -10.21 -5.99
N ILE A 4 22.82 -9.37 -7.02
CA ILE A 4 22.89 -7.90 -6.86
C ILE A 4 21.50 -7.35 -6.49
N TRP A 5 20.46 -7.82 -7.18
CA TRP A 5 19.07 -7.44 -6.88
C TRP A 5 18.64 -7.92 -5.50
N TRP A 6 19.10 -9.10 -5.10
CA TRP A 6 18.83 -9.64 -3.77
C TRP A 6 19.53 -8.86 -2.65
N ASP A 7 20.80 -8.49 -2.85
CA ASP A 7 21.55 -7.64 -1.92
C ASP A 7 20.92 -6.25 -1.79
N LEU A 8 20.40 -5.69 -2.89
CA LEU A 8 19.71 -4.40 -2.87
C LEU A 8 18.33 -4.47 -2.18
N ALA A 9 17.65 -5.60 -2.29
CA ALA A 9 16.35 -5.81 -1.68
C ALA A 9 16.44 -6.11 -0.17
N THR A 10 17.45 -6.88 0.25
CA THR A 10 17.52 -7.48 1.60
C THR A 10 18.83 -7.24 2.35
N GLY A 11 19.91 -6.82 1.67
CA GLY A 11 21.26 -6.77 2.23
C GLY A 11 21.47 -5.76 3.36
N GLY A 12 20.56 -4.81 3.53
CA GLY A 12 20.57 -3.86 4.66
C GLY A 12 19.47 -4.10 5.69
N VAL A 13 18.70 -5.19 5.58
CA VAL A 13 17.66 -5.52 6.55
C VAL A 13 18.31 -5.97 7.85
N ASN A 14 18.19 -5.14 8.88
CA ASN A 14 18.65 -5.50 10.22
C ASN A 14 17.50 -6.11 11.04
N HIS A 15 17.61 -7.41 11.32
CA HIS A 15 16.63 -8.18 12.11
C HIS A 15 16.67 -7.88 13.61
N SER A 16 17.68 -7.16 14.11
CA SER A 16 17.73 -6.74 15.52
C SER A 16 16.87 -5.50 15.82
N ILE A 17 16.38 -4.80 14.78
CA ILE A 17 15.52 -3.63 14.95
C ILE A 17 14.07 -4.07 14.91
N GLN A 18 13.35 -3.78 16.00
CA GLN A 18 11.92 -4.07 16.11
C GLN A 18 11.15 -3.42 14.96
N GLY A 19 10.38 -4.24 14.21
CA GLY A 19 9.63 -3.80 13.04
C GLY A 19 10.20 -4.22 11.69
N ASN A 20 11.49 -4.57 11.59
CA ASN A 20 12.10 -5.04 10.33
C ASN A 20 11.92 -6.55 10.06
N GLY A 21 11.53 -7.33 11.07
CA GLY A 21 11.46 -8.79 11.02
C GLY A 21 12.14 -9.40 12.24
N GLY A 22 12.62 -10.64 12.15
CA GLY A 22 13.34 -11.32 13.23
C GLY A 22 12.57 -12.48 13.86
N GLU A 23 13.21 -13.21 14.77
CA GLU A 23 12.68 -14.45 15.34
C GLU A 23 11.38 -14.22 16.12
N GLU A 24 11.26 -13.10 16.84
CA GLU A 24 10.02 -12.69 17.52
C GLU A 24 8.86 -12.47 16.52
N CYS A 25 9.14 -11.87 15.37
CA CYS A 25 8.13 -11.66 14.33
C CYS A 25 7.73 -12.99 13.64
N MET A 26 8.67 -13.91 13.50
CA MET A 26 8.42 -15.21 12.88
C MET A 26 7.66 -16.16 13.80
N THR A 27 7.90 -16.06 15.10
CA THR A 27 7.26 -16.90 16.13
C THR A 27 5.94 -16.32 16.66
N TYR A 28 5.66 -15.03 16.42
CA TYR A 28 4.42 -14.36 16.85
C TYR A 28 3.13 -15.10 16.48
N LEU A 29 3.10 -15.73 15.30
CA LEU A 29 1.92 -16.44 14.79
C LEU A 29 2.39 -17.79 14.26
N PRO A 30 1.87 -18.94 14.77
CA PRO A 30 2.39 -20.24 14.39
C PRO A 30 2.15 -20.52 12.91
N THR A 31 3.10 -21.20 12.26
CA THR A 31 3.06 -21.46 10.81
C THR A 31 1.81 -22.23 10.39
N TRP A 32 1.30 -23.14 11.23
CA TRP A 32 0.07 -23.87 10.93
C TRP A 32 -1.13 -22.93 10.84
N GLN A 33 -1.24 -21.93 11.74
CA GLN A 33 -2.33 -20.97 11.74
C GLN A 33 -2.23 -20.08 10.49
N ARG A 34 -1.03 -19.60 10.16
CA ARG A 34 -0.76 -18.84 8.92
C ARG A 34 -1.20 -19.60 7.67
N LEU A 35 -0.87 -20.91 7.61
CA LEU A 35 -1.25 -21.77 6.50
C LEU A 35 -2.76 -22.02 6.46
N CYS A 36 -3.41 -22.27 7.59
CA CYS A 36 -4.86 -22.46 7.68
C CYS A 36 -5.64 -21.20 7.28
N GLU A 37 -5.23 -20.03 7.78
CA GLU A 37 -5.82 -18.74 7.42
C GLU A 37 -5.65 -18.48 5.92
N THR A 38 -4.46 -18.69 5.37
CA THR A 38 -4.21 -18.55 3.92
C THR A 38 -5.07 -19.51 3.11
N ALA A 39 -5.12 -20.79 3.50
CA ALA A 39 -5.87 -21.82 2.79
C ALA A 39 -7.40 -21.57 2.81
N LEU A 40 -7.91 -20.84 3.81
CA LEU A 40 -9.32 -20.48 3.91
C LEU A 40 -9.63 -19.15 3.21
N PHE A 41 -8.90 -18.09 3.57
CA PHE A 41 -9.21 -16.73 3.12
C PHE A 41 -8.84 -16.48 1.66
N VAL A 42 -7.74 -17.08 1.15
CA VAL A 42 -7.34 -16.86 -0.24
C VAL A 42 -8.37 -17.41 -1.23
N PRO A 43 -8.84 -18.67 -1.15
CA PRO A 43 -9.86 -19.16 -2.08
C PRO A 43 -11.18 -18.39 -1.98
N LEU A 44 -11.60 -18.00 -0.77
CA LEU A 44 -12.83 -17.22 -0.56
C LEU A 44 -12.72 -15.82 -1.19
N ALA A 45 -11.59 -15.15 -0.99
CA ALA A 45 -11.33 -13.83 -1.57
C ALA A 45 -11.19 -13.91 -3.10
N VAL A 46 -10.50 -14.92 -3.65
CA VAL A 46 -10.43 -15.15 -5.10
C VAL A 46 -11.82 -15.38 -5.68
N ARG A 47 -12.64 -16.24 -5.07
CA ARG A 47 -14.01 -16.49 -5.52
C ARG A 47 -14.83 -15.20 -5.52
N THR A 48 -14.74 -14.42 -4.45
CA THR A 48 -15.45 -13.13 -4.32
C THR A 48 -15.01 -12.16 -5.40
N VAL A 49 -13.70 -11.99 -5.62
CA VAL A 49 -13.14 -11.14 -6.67
C VAL A 49 -13.63 -11.55 -8.05
N LEU A 50 -13.53 -12.83 -8.40
CA LEU A 50 -13.98 -13.33 -9.70
C LEU A 50 -15.49 -13.13 -9.91
N SER A 51 -16.29 -13.25 -8.85
CA SER A 51 -17.74 -13.03 -8.93
C SER A 51 -18.15 -11.56 -9.00
N THR A 52 -17.34 -10.66 -8.44
CA THR A 52 -17.64 -9.22 -8.35
C THR A 52 -17.11 -8.42 -9.54
N ILE A 53 -15.98 -8.83 -10.13
CA ILE A 53 -15.40 -8.22 -11.35
C ILE A 53 -16.42 -7.88 -12.45
N PRO A 54 -17.30 -8.81 -12.89
CA PRO A 54 -18.24 -8.51 -13.97
C PRO A 54 -19.33 -7.50 -13.57
N ALA A 55 -19.55 -7.29 -12.28
CA ALA A 55 -20.56 -6.39 -11.73
C ALA A 55 -19.98 -5.01 -11.33
N LEU A 56 -18.68 -4.77 -11.52
CA LEU A 56 -18.06 -3.49 -11.19
C LEU A 56 -18.55 -2.37 -12.12
N ASP A 57 -19.33 -1.45 -11.57
CA ASP A 57 -19.79 -0.25 -12.28
C ASP A 57 -18.71 0.85 -12.19
N CYS A 58 -17.99 1.13 -13.29
CA CYS A 58 -17.08 2.29 -13.41
C CYS A 58 -17.76 3.49 -14.12
N SER A 59 -19.03 3.75 -13.84
CA SER A 59 -19.71 4.96 -14.29
C SER A 59 -19.44 6.14 -13.36
N PHE A 60 -19.25 7.31 -13.97
CA PHE A 60 -19.15 8.61 -13.31
C PHE A 60 -20.00 9.61 -14.08
N ALA A 61 -20.63 10.54 -13.36
CA ALA A 61 -21.62 11.46 -13.94
C ALA A 61 -21.09 12.89 -14.08
N SER A 62 -20.19 13.32 -13.21
CA SER A 62 -19.69 14.70 -13.26
C SER A 62 -18.67 14.89 -14.38
N ARG A 63 -18.72 16.07 -14.99
CA ARG A 63 -17.67 16.52 -15.90
C ARG A 63 -16.40 16.83 -15.10
N PRO A 64 -15.22 16.41 -15.60
CA PRO A 64 -13.97 16.71 -14.92
C PRO A 64 -13.64 18.20 -15.00
N LYS A 65 -13.04 18.73 -13.93
CA LYS A 65 -12.47 20.07 -13.91
C LYS A 65 -11.12 20.08 -14.63
N ASN A 66 -10.86 21.16 -15.37
CA ASN A 66 -9.62 21.34 -16.11
C ASN A 66 -8.60 22.11 -15.27
N ASP A 67 -8.12 21.49 -14.18
CA ASP A 67 -7.08 22.05 -13.33
C ASP A 67 -5.73 21.35 -13.59
N SER A 68 -4.65 22.13 -13.55
CA SER A 68 -3.29 21.62 -13.74
C SER A 68 -2.86 20.73 -12.58
N ARG A 69 -2.56 19.46 -12.88
CA ARG A 69 -2.09 18.47 -11.89
C ARG A 69 -0.57 18.39 -11.81
N TYR A 70 0.14 19.06 -12.72
CA TYR A 70 1.59 18.93 -12.86
C TYR A 70 2.34 19.34 -11.59
N ALA A 71 1.88 20.38 -10.89
CA ALA A 71 2.52 20.78 -9.63
C ALA A 71 2.43 19.70 -8.55
N VAL A 72 1.25 19.10 -8.36
CA VAL A 72 1.02 18.01 -7.40
C VAL A 72 1.81 16.77 -7.80
N LEU A 73 1.77 16.41 -9.09
CA LEU A 73 2.51 15.29 -9.65
C LEU A 73 4.02 15.45 -9.44
N THR A 74 4.59 16.61 -9.75
CA THR A 74 6.02 16.89 -9.59
C THR A 74 6.42 16.82 -8.12
N LEU A 75 5.70 17.50 -7.23
CA LEU A 75 6.01 17.48 -5.80
C LEU A 75 5.92 16.05 -5.24
N TYR A 76 4.87 15.31 -5.59
CA TYR A 76 4.68 13.97 -5.07
C TYR A 76 5.70 12.96 -5.63
N SER A 77 6.09 13.13 -6.90
CA SER A 77 7.16 12.34 -7.53
C SER A 77 8.51 12.57 -6.85
N LEU A 78 8.80 13.81 -6.42
CA LEU A 78 10.03 14.12 -5.66
C LEU A 78 10.03 13.45 -4.29
N ILE A 79 8.90 13.49 -3.57
CA ILE A 79 8.77 12.82 -2.26
C ILE A 79 8.98 11.31 -2.41
N PHE A 80 8.29 10.68 -3.38
CA PHE A 80 8.43 9.24 -3.60
C PHE A 80 9.81 8.85 -4.14
N GLY A 81 10.41 9.67 -5.00
CA GLY A 81 11.77 9.48 -5.48
C GLY A 81 12.81 9.55 -4.37
N ALA A 82 12.64 10.46 -3.41
CA ALA A 82 13.49 10.53 -2.22
C ALA A 82 13.34 9.29 -1.33
N GLU A 83 12.11 8.83 -1.08
CA GLU A 83 11.87 7.59 -0.32
C GLU A 83 12.53 6.38 -1.01
N LEU A 84 12.36 6.27 -2.34
CA LEU A 84 12.99 5.22 -3.12
C LEU A 84 14.52 5.28 -2.99
N ALA A 85 15.11 6.47 -3.13
CA ALA A 85 16.56 6.64 -2.98
C ALA A 85 17.06 6.19 -1.60
N PHE A 86 16.39 6.60 -0.52
CA PHE A 86 16.74 6.17 0.83
C PHE A 86 16.65 4.65 1.00
N LYS A 87 15.59 4.01 0.49
CA LYS A 87 15.43 2.54 0.56
C LYS A 87 16.50 1.78 -0.24
N MET A 88 16.93 2.33 -1.37
CA MET A 88 17.99 1.73 -2.20
C MET A 88 19.37 1.92 -1.58
N ILE A 89 19.64 3.08 -0.97
CA ILE A 89 20.89 3.35 -0.23
C ILE A 89 20.99 2.41 0.99
N SER A 90 19.90 2.30 1.75
CA SER A 90 19.81 1.44 2.93
C SER A 90 19.66 -0.05 2.59
N LYS A 91 19.64 -0.44 1.30
CA LYS A 91 19.46 -1.83 0.83
C LYS A 91 18.28 -2.57 1.49
N THR A 92 17.18 -1.84 1.69
CA THR A 92 15.94 -2.35 2.28
C THR A 92 14.79 -2.28 1.28
N GLY A 93 15.08 -2.53 0.00
CA GLY A 93 14.12 -2.43 -1.10
C GLY A 93 12.89 -3.33 -0.94
N ILE A 94 12.97 -4.41 -0.15
CA ILE A 94 11.82 -5.28 0.14
C ILE A 94 10.65 -4.52 0.79
N PHE A 95 10.92 -3.46 1.56
CA PHE A 95 9.87 -2.65 2.19
C PHE A 95 9.14 -1.75 1.20
N LEU A 96 9.59 -1.62 -0.06
CA LEU A 96 8.82 -0.92 -1.11
C LEU A 96 7.52 -1.64 -1.48
N LEU A 97 7.39 -2.90 -1.07
CA LEU A 97 6.15 -3.64 -1.20
C LEU A 97 5.19 -3.38 -0.04
N ASN A 98 5.55 -2.54 0.94
CA ASN A 98 4.54 -2.11 1.91
C ASN A 98 3.44 -1.30 1.19
N PRO A 99 2.16 -1.46 1.60
CA PRO A 99 1.04 -0.92 0.84
C PRO A 99 1.05 0.60 0.73
N CYS A 100 1.71 1.34 1.63
CA CYS A 100 1.86 2.80 1.49
C CYS A 100 2.65 3.20 0.22
N HIS A 101 3.69 2.46 -0.15
CA HIS A 101 4.47 2.71 -1.36
C HIS A 101 3.73 2.26 -2.63
N ILE A 102 3.00 1.13 -2.56
CA ILE A 102 2.12 0.69 -3.64
C ILE A 102 1.01 1.72 -3.88
N THR A 103 0.39 2.22 -2.81
CA THR A 103 -0.62 3.29 -2.86
C THR A 103 -0.03 4.55 -3.49
N THR A 104 1.17 4.95 -3.08
CA THR A 104 1.87 6.09 -3.68
C THR A 104 2.08 5.91 -5.18
N ALA A 105 2.53 4.73 -5.62
CA ALA A 105 2.69 4.42 -7.04
C ALA A 105 1.36 4.47 -7.80
N MET A 106 0.28 3.89 -7.24
CA MET A 106 -1.07 3.97 -7.83
C MET A 106 -1.54 5.43 -7.96
N GLN A 107 -1.31 6.26 -6.95
CA GLN A 107 -1.70 7.67 -6.97
C GLN A 107 -0.90 8.51 -7.97
N LEU A 108 0.40 8.25 -8.13
CA LEU A 108 1.20 8.89 -9.18
C LEU A 108 0.68 8.53 -10.57
N VAL A 109 0.33 7.26 -10.80
CA VAL A 109 -0.32 6.84 -12.06
C VAL A 109 -1.66 7.58 -12.24
N LEU A 110 -2.51 7.64 -11.21
CA LEU A 110 -3.79 8.35 -11.27
C LEU A 110 -3.64 9.84 -11.61
N LEU A 111 -2.62 10.51 -11.08
CA LEU A 111 -2.34 11.91 -11.39
C LEU A 111 -1.97 12.14 -12.87
N THR A 112 -1.44 11.12 -13.55
CA THR A 112 -1.11 11.15 -14.99
C THR A 112 -2.27 10.72 -15.90
N MET A 113 -3.29 10.05 -15.37
CA MET A 113 -4.43 9.55 -16.15
C MET A 113 -5.46 10.63 -16.44
N ASP A 114 -6.14 10.51 -17.59
CA ASP A 114 -7.26 11.39 -17.94
C ASP A 114 -8.45 11.14 -17.00
N ALA A 115 -9.10 12.21 -16.54
CA ALA A 115 -10.31 12.10 -15.71
C ALA A 115 -11.56 11.66 -16.51
N ASN A 116 -11.45 11.43 -17.81
CA ASN A 116 -12.49 10.81 -18.63
C ASN A 116 -12.25 9.31 -18.87
N ASP A 117 -11.14 8.73 -18.39
CA ASP A 117 -10.84 7.31 -18.60
C ASP A 117 -11.51 6.42 -17.53
N ARG A 118 -12.15 5.34 -17.98
CA ARG A 118 -12.72 4.30 -17.10
C ARG A 118 -11.65 3.56 -16.31
N ARG A 119 -10.42 3.45 -16.85
CA ARG A 119 -9.29 2.83 -16.13
C ARG A 119 -8.86 3.68 -14.93
N ALA A 120 -8.90 5.00 -15.08
CA ALA A 120 -8.65 5.92 -13.96
C ALA A 120 -9.71 5.75 -12.88
N CYS A 121 -10.98 5.53 -13.25
CA CYS A 121 -12.06 5.27 -12.30
C CYS A 121 -11.84 3.98 -11.53
N PHE A 122 -11.53 2.90 -12.24
CA PHE A 122 -11.23 1.61 -11.61
C PHE A 122 -10.06 1.72 -10.63
N LEU A 123 -8.95 2.32 -11.06
CA LEU A 123 -7.74 2.45 -10.25
C LEU A 123 -7.97 3.38 -9.05
N PHE A 124 -8.75 4.45 -9.22
CA PHE A 124 -9.07 5.40 -8.14
C PHE A 124 -9.88 4.73 -7.03
N ARG A 125 -10.94 4.01 -7.40
CA ARG A 125 -11.78 3.29 -6.43
C ARG A 125 -11.00 2.18 -5.74
N LEU A 126 -10.19 1.41 -6.48
CA LEU A 126 -9.32 0.41 -5.86
C LEU A 126 -8.33 1.06 -4.86
N ASN A 127 -7.71 2.18 -5.24
CA ASN A 127 -6.79 2.93 -4.39
C ASN A 127 -7.43 3.37 -3.06
N MET A 128 -8.73 3.68 -3.02
CA MET A 128 -9.43 4.05 -1.79
C MET A 128 -9.35 2.96 -0.71
N TYR A 129 -9.34 1.67 -1.11
CA TYR A 129 -9.26 0.53 -0.19
C TYR A 129 -7.84 0.26 0.32
N PHE A 130 -6.81 0.78 -0.36
CA PHE A 130 -5.40 0.62 0.05
C PHE A 130 -4.90 1.78 0.94
N MET A 131 -5.63 2.91 0.98
CA MET A 131 -5.30 4.07 1.81
C MET A 131 -5.33 3.88 3.34
N PRO A 132 -6.19 3.04 3.95
CA PRO A 132 -6.31 2.97 5.40
C PRO A 132 -4.97 2.73 6.13
N GLY A 133 -4.04 2.00 5.51
CA GLY A 133 -2.69 1.80 6.05
C GLY A 133 -1.93 3.10 6.32
N ALA A 134 -2.14 4.15 5.50
CA ALA A 134 -1.48 5.43 5.72
C ALA A 134 -2.00 6.19 6.96
N PHE A 135 -3.29 6.04 7.28
CA PHE A 135 -3.86 6.58 8.52
C PHE A 135 -3.25 5.90 9.74
N PHE A 136 -3.13 4.56 9.72
CA PHE A 136 -2.51 3.81 10.81
C PHE A 136 -1.03 4.17 10.97
N ALA A 137 -0.29 4.35 9.88
CA ALA A 137 1.10 4.77 9.93
C ALA A 137 1.27 6.18 10.54
N LEU A 138 0.34 7.12 10.32
CA LEU A 138 0.38 8.43 10.98
C LEU A 138 -0.02 8.36 12.46
N ALA A 139 -0.98 7.49 12.81
CA ALA A 139 -1.42 7.29 14.19
C ALA A 139 -0.38 6.54 15.05
N PHE A 140 0.29 5.56 14.46
CA PHE A 140 1.28 4.69 15.12
C PHE A 140 2.58 4.68 14.30
N PRO A 141 3.36 5.79 14.34
CA PRO A 141 4.53 5.94 13.49
C PRO A 141 5.68 5.04 13.92
N ILE A 142 6.18 4.22 13.00
CA ILE A 142 7.36 3.37 13.21
C ILE A 142 8.60 4.13 12.68
N LEU A 143 9.23 4.91 13.55
CA LEU A 143 10.41 5.72 13.19
C LEU A 143 11.74 5.05 13.54
N ASN A 144 11.73 3.98 14.33
CA ASN A 144 12.93 3.32 14.88
C ASN A 144 13.85 2.70 13.82
N THR A 145 13.34 2.52 12.60
CA THR A 145 14.07 1.95 11.46
C THR A 145 14.64 3.02 10.52
N ARG A 146 14.41 4.30 10.81
CA ARG A 146 14.79 5.45 9.98
C ARG A 146 16.02 6.15 10.56
N THR A 147 17.20 5.80 10.06
CA THR A 147 18.49 6.23 10.61
C THR A 147 19.15 7.35 9.80
N LEU A 148 18.74 7.56 8.55
CA LEU A 148 19.31 8.59 7.69
C LEU A 148 18.62 9.95 7.91
N PRO A 149 19.38 11.06 7.86
CA PRO A 149 18.83 12.39 8.02
C PRO A 149 17.84 12.68 6.88
N GLY A 150 16.59 12.96 7.24
CA GLY A 150 15.52 13.28 6.28
C GLY A 150 14.52 12.15 6.03
N GLU A 151 14.81 10.90 6.41
CA GLU A 151 13.86 9.79 6.25
C GLU A 151 12.57 10.00 7.03
N VAL A 152 12.64 10.57 8.23
CA VAL A 152 11.46 10.90 9.04
C VAL A 152 10.60 11.97 8.36
N PHE A 153 11.23 12.99 7.77
CA PHE A 153 10.51 14.03 7.04
C PHE A 153 9.80 13.45 5.80
N VAL A 154 10.52 12.67 4.99
CA VAL A 154 9.96 12.03 3.79
C VAL A 154 8.86 11.06 4.16
N TYR A 155 9.00 10.31 5.27
CA TYR A 155 7.95 9.45 5.80
C TYR A 155 6.65 10.21 6.06
N TYR A 156 6.68 11.28 6.84
CA TYR A 156 5.46 12.06 7.11
C TYR A 156 4.93 12.76 5.86
N ALA A 157 5.80 13.32 5.02
CA ALA A 157 5.41 13.96 3.77
C ALA A 157 4.70 12.98 2.83
N GLN A 158 5.21 11.75 2.70
CA GLN A 158 4.60 10.71 1.88
C GLN A 158 3.25 10.28 2.44
N HIS A 159 3.13 10.00 3.73
CA HIS A 159 1.88 9.53 4.34
C HIS A 159 0.80 10.61 4.33
N LEU A 160 1.17 11.87 4.53
CA LEU A 160 0.25 12.99 4.37
C LEU A 160 -0.20 13.12 2.90
N ALA A 161 0.72 12.99 1.94
CA ALA A 161 0.39 13.03 0.52
C ALA A 161 -0.58 11.91 0.11
N ILE A 162 -0.42 10.70 0.65
CA ILE A 162 -1.34 9.57 0.40
C ILE A 162 -2.79 9.93 0.75
N ILE A 163 -3.00 10.74 1.79
CA ILE A 163 -4.33 11.17 2.23
C ILE A 163 -4.81 12.38 1.41
N LEU A 164 -3.94 13.35 1.14
CA LEU A 164 -4.31 14.61 0.47
C LEU A 164 -4.56 14.46 -1.04
N VAL A 165 -3.76 13.66 -1.74
CA VAL A 165 -3.87 13.46 -3.20
C VAL A 165 -5.25 12.94 -3.62
N PRO A 166 -5.85 11.93 -3.00
CA PRO A 166 -7.18 11.48 -3.38
C PRO A 166 -8.28 12.48 -3.03
N LEU A 167 -8.13 13.28 -1.98
CA LEU A 167 -9.03 14.42 -1.73
C LEU A 167 -8.96 15.44 -2.88
N TYR A 168 -7.75 15.72 -3.36
CA TYR A 168 -7.54 16.56 -4.54
C TYR A 168 -8.14 15.92 -5.81
N LEU A 169 -7.95 14.61 -6.05
CA LEU A 169 -8.54 13.92 -7.18
C LEU A 169 -10.07 13.95 -7.14
N MET A 170 -10.70 13.74 -5.99
CA MET A 170 -12.16 13.88 -5.82
C MET A 170 -12.65 15.30 -6.13
N TYR A 171 -11.86 16.32 -5.80
CA TYR A 171 -12.16 17.70 -6.16
C TYR A 171 -12.18 17.93 -7.68
N LEU A 172 -11.36 17.20 -8.44
CA LEU A 172 -11.31 17.26 -9.90
C LEU A 172 -12.50 16.60 -10.61
N ARG A 173 -13.25 15.73 -9.90
CA ARG A 173 -14.44 15.03 -10.43
C ARG A 173 -14.11 14.12 -11.64
N GLY A 174 -15.13 13.64 -12.36
CA GLY A 174 -14.99 12.70 -13.46
C GLY A 174 -14.69 11.29 -12.94
N ALA A 175 -13.66 10.65 -13.49
CA ALA A 175 -13.24 9.31 -13.11
C ALA A 175 -12.90 9.17 -11.61
N PHE A 176 -12.58 10.26 -10.92
CA PHE A 176 -12.24 10.27 -9.50
C PHE A 176 -13.44 10.39 -8.56
N GLU A 177 -14.63 9.98 -9.03
CA GLU A 177 -15.79 9.85 -8.17
C GLU A 177 -15.75 8.57 -7.34
N PRO A 178 -15.97 8.66 -6.01
CA PRO A 178 -16.12 7.47 -5.18
C PRO A 178 -17.35 6.66 -5.62
N GLU A 179 -17.35 5.39 -5.27
CA GLU A 179 -18.50 4.52 -5.47
C GLU A 179 -19.75 5.03 -4.75
N LYS A 180 -20.91 4.57 -5.22
CA LYS A 180 -22.20 4.92 -4.60
C LYS A 180 -22.27 4.29 -3.21
N ALA A 181 -22.81 5.01 -2.22
CA ALA A 181 -22.86 4.54 -0.83
C ALA A 181 -23.61 3.20 -0.60
N GLY A 182 -24.42 2.74 -1.57
CA GLY A 182 -25.10 1.44 -1.54
C GLY A 182 -24.48 0.36 -2.44
N ASP A 183 -23.34 0.64 -3.09
CA ASP A 183 -22.65 -0.30 -3.95
C ASP A 183 -21.65 -1.14 -3.14
N TYR A 184 -22.16 -2.23 -2.57
CA TYR A 184 -21.34 -3.18 -1.82
C TYR A 184 -20.44 -4.04 -2.71
N THR A 185 -20.63 -4.04 -4.04
CA THR A 185 -19.79 -4.81 -4.96
C THR A 185 -18.37 -4.26 -4.96
N TRP A 186 -18.22 -2.93 -5.00
CA TRP A 186 -16.92 -2.27 -4.86
C TRP A 186 -16.26 -2.55 -3.51
N THR A 187 -17.04 -2.52 -2.43
CA THR A 187 -16.53 -2.83 -1.08
C THR A 187 -16.03 -4.25 -0.96
N ALA A 188 -16.82 -5.23 -1.41
CA ALA A 188 -16.42 -6.63 -1.41
C ALA A 188 -15.18 -6.87 -2.29
N PHE A 189 -15.16 -6.30 -3.50
CA PHE A 189 -14.03 -6.41 -4.42
C PHE A 189 -12.75 -5.79 -3.84
N GLY A 190 -12.81 -4.52 -3.43
CA GLY A 190 -11.64 -3.76 -2.95
C GLY A 190 -11.02 -4.38 -1.70
N LEU A 191 -11.85 -4.77 -0.73
CA LEU A 191 -11.38 -5.45 0.49
C LEU A 191 -10.80 -6.83 0.18
N CYS A 192 -11.39 -7.61 -0.72
CA CYS A 192 -10.84 -8.91 -1.10
C CYS A 192 -9.51 -8.78 -1.86
N VAL A 193 -9.37 -7.79 -2.75
CA VAL A 193 -8.08 -7.52 -3.42
C VAL A 193 -7.02 -7.08 -2.42
N PHE A 194 -7.37 -6.20 -1.48
CA PHE A 194 -6.47 -5.81 -0.39
C PHE A 194 -6.06 -7.02 0.46
N LEU A 195 -7.00 -7.90 0.81
CA LEU A 195 -6.73 -9.13 1.55
C LEU A 195 -5.80 -10.06 0.77
N LEU A 196 -6.07 -10.30 -0.52
CA LEU A 196 -5.21 -11.13 -1.37
C LEU A 196 -3.79 -10.58 -1.47
N TYR A 197 -3.64 -9.25 -1.55
CA TYR A 197 -2.33 -8.62 -1.52
C TYR A 197 -1.56 -8.97 -0.24
N HIS A 198 -2.22 -8.92 0.91
CA HIS A 198 -1.61 -9.22 2.20
C HIS A 198 -1.24 -10.70 2.35
N PHE A 199 -2.15 -11.61 2.02
CA PHE A 199 -1.92 -13.05 2.19
C PHE A 199 -1.00 -13.66 1.14
N ILE A 200 -1.05 -13.19 -0.12
CA ILE A 200 -0.24 -13.77 -1.20
C ILE A 200 1.11 -13.07 -1.28
N VAL A 201 1.13 -11.73 -1.34
CA VAL A 201 2.36 -10.98 -1.57
C VAL A 201 3.13 -10.81 -0.26
N LEU A 202 2.52 -10.14 0.74
CA LEU A 202 3.25 -9.80 1.96
C LEU A 202 3.57 -11.03 2.81
N GLN A 203 2.59 -11.91 3.03
CA GLN A 203 2.80 -13.13 3.81
C GLN A 203 3.65 -14.17 3.06
N GLY A 204 3.48 -14.29 1.73
CA GLY A 204 4.35 -15.16 0.92
C GLY A 204 5.83 -14.75 1.01
N MET A 205 6.11 -13.45 0.95
CA MET A 205 7.47 -12.93 1.15
C MET A 205 7.97 -13.13 2.58
N ALA A 206 7.10 -12.95 3.57
CA ALA A 206 7.46 -13.13 4.97
C ALA A 206 7.89 -14.58 5.27
N MET A 207 7.18 -15.54 4.71
CA MET A 207 7.49 -16.97 4.88
C MET A 207 8.76 -17.40 4.15
N ASN A 208 9.02 -16.83 2.96
CA ASN A 208 10.22 -17.17 2.20
C ASN A 208 11.49 -16.48 2.72
N ASN A 209 11.37 -15.32 3.37
CA ASN A 209 12.53 -14.46 3.67
C ASN A 209 12.72 -14.15 5.17
N GLY A 210 11.85 -14.62 6.07
CA GLY A 210 11.95 -14.30 7.51
C GLY A 210 11.66 -12.84 7.86
N ILE A 211 11.01 -12.10 6.95
CA ILE A 211 10.76 -10.66 7.03
C ILE A 211 9.28 -10.42 7.38
N LYS A 212 8.95 -9.31 8.04
CA LYS A 212 7.60 -9.04 8.56
C LYS A 212 6.54 -8.91 7.45
N SER A 213 5.36 -9.52 7.63
CA SER A 213 4.13 -9.16 6.89
C SER A 213 3.24 -8.26 7.75
N HIS A 214 2.37 -7.46 7.11
CA HIS A 214 1.50 -6.46 7.76
C HIS A 214 0.64 -6.99 8.92
N HIS A 215 0.42 -8.30 9.05
CA HIS A 215 -0.33 -8.89 10.17
C HIS A 215 0.33 -8.70 11.54
N ALA A 216 1.58 -8.24 11.58
CA ALA A 216 2.29 -7.92 12.82
C ALA A 216 2.42 -6.40 13.07
N GLU A 217 1.63 -5.55 12.40
CA GLU A 217 1.65 -4.09 12.61
C GLU A 217 0.92 -3.65 13.89
N ASN A 218 0.04 -4.49 14.46
CA ASN A 218 -0.85 -4.14 15.57
C ASN A 218 -0.44 -4.71 16.95
N VAL A 219 0.86 -4.90 17.24
CA VAL A 219 1.26 -5.29 18.59
C VAL A 219 1.22 -4.05 19.49
N PRO A 220 0.34 -3.99 20.52
CA PRO A 220 0.44 -2.97 21.56
C PRO A 220 1.74 -3.20 22.31
N THR A 221 2.46 -2.12 22.58
CA THR A 221 3.57 -2.11 23.53
C THR A 221 3.05 -2.55 24.89
N ASN A 222 3.48 -3.72 25.37
CA ASN A 222 3.56 -3.93 26.81
C ASN A 222 4.70 -3.03 27.28
N GLU A 223 4.37 -1.79 27.63
CA GLU A 223 5.22 -0.93 28.43
C GLU A 223 5.29 -1.53 29.85
N ASP A 224 6.49 -1.87 30.28
CA ASP A 224 6.88 -1.71 31.68
C ASP A 224 7.12 -0.22 31.97
#